data_AF-W9E161-F1
#
_entry.id   AF-W9E161-F1
#
_cell.length_a   1.000
_cell.length_b   1.000
_cell.length_c   1.000
_cell.angle_alpha   90.00
_cell.angle_beta   90.00
_cell.angle_gamma   90.00
#
_symmetry.space_group_name_H-M   'P 1'
#
loop_
_entity.id
_entity.type
_entity.pdbx_description
1 polymer ?
#
loop_
_entity_poly.entity_id
_entity_poly.type
_entity_poly.pdbx_seq_one_letter_code
_entity_poly.pdbx_strand_id
1 'polypeptide(L)'
;MKKLLTILLLALFLIGAGCTETQDDTYKNAVSDDSVIVRLSYGAFTLPEMAVQKMVINSTAINFSYYNYQDELTARYVKSIDKKTREDLIALFNNNDFMELDELYEPEDGVPIVADTGVLEIQVMQSDTTKIVKVDPYASQYMPENLNEINDELIRLRQYVLAPTEDELKDIASEWIMEAPTYSYDGSDLEFVDYNVSPENPAQSTLNYTFTSTHGGYGNRSEQIVTQVITEHSIEVMLYNRNVISATIDGVWDEINQEMLEKTVTMASEEMNCNETPWQIWYAEGNINFFTEPTEEELMIAYFGTEYNIEVLEMSSEITGNEKCQYTIKIKESAVETLSELGWQEN
;
A
#
# COMPACT_ATOMS: atom_id res chain seq x y z
N MET A 1 -70.59 -20.71 55.45
CA MET A 1 -70.02 -22.00 55.90
C MET A 1 -69.77 -22.86 54.66
N LYS A 2 -68.53 -23.38 54.49
CA LYS A 2 -68.04 -24.33 53.45
C LYS A 2 -67.97 -23.76 52.02
N LYS A 3 -66.78 -23.34 51.55
CA LYS A 3 -65.81 -24.14 50.75
C LYS A 3 -66.47 -24.87 49.57
N LEU A 4 -66.13 -24.50 48.34
CA LEU A 4 -65.54 -25.45 47.39
C LEU A 4 -64.84 -24.73 46.23
N LEU A 5 -63.62 -25.20 46.00
CA LEU A 5 -62.74 -24.98 44.86
C LEU A 5 -63.41 -25.52 43.58
N THR A 6 -63.39 -24.78 42.48
CA THR A 6 -63.54 -25.39 41.15
C THR A 6 -62.57 -24.70 40.21
N ILE A 7 -61.46 -25.39 40.00
CA ILE A 7 -60.49 -25.20 38.92
C ILE A 7 -61.23 -25.56 37.63
N LEU A 8 -61.28 -24.63 36.67
CA LEU A 8 -61.63 -24.95 35.30
C LEU A 8 -60.41 -24.64 34.42
N LEU A 9 -59.78 -25.73 33.98
CA LEU A 9 -58.81 -25.82 32.91
C LEU A 9 -59.33 -25.05 31.69
N LEU A 10 -58.58 -24.06 31.21
CA LEU A 10 -58.75 -23.54 29.85
C LEU A 10 -57.63 -24.14 29.00
N ALA A 11 -58.01 -25.10 28.16
CA ALA A 11 -57.13 -25.75 27.21
C ALA A 11 -56.84 -24.84 26.00
N LEU A 12 -55.56 -24.85 25.63
CA LEU A 12 -54.93 -24.39 24.40
C LEU A 12 -55.77 -24.60 23.13
N PHE A 13 -55.79 -23.59 22.25
CA PHE A 13 -55.52 -23.74 20.81
C PHE A 13 -55.15 -22.36 20.23
N LEU A 14 -53.87 -21.98 20.32
CA LEU A 14 -53.28 -21.02 19.39
C LEU A 14 -52.45 -21.83 18.41
N ILE A 15 -52.98 -21.96 17.19
CA ILE A 15 -52.24 -22.48 16.04
C ILE A 15 -51.24 -21.37 15.69
N GLY A 16 -50.05 -21.45 16.30
CA GLY A 16 -48.89 -20.80 15.74
C GLY A 16 -48.53 -21.50 14.45
N ALA A 17 -48.62 -20.78 13.33
CA ALA A 17 -47.91 -21.16 12.12
C ALA A 17 -46.42 -21.08 12.45
N GLY A 18 -45.86 -22.18 12.96
CA GLY A 18 -44.44 -22.38 13.04
C GLY A 18 -43.90 -22.54 11.62
N CYS A 19 -43.43 -21.44 11.04
CA CYS A 19 -42.25 -21.56 10.19
C CYS A 19 -41.11 -21.90 11.15
N THR A 20 -40.88 -23.20 11.36
CA THR A 20 -39.57 -23.66 11.85
C THR A 20 -38.61 -23.44 10.70
N GLU A 21 -38.07 -22.23 10.62
CA GLU A 21 -36.79 -22.00 9.98
C GLU A 21 -35.79 -22.81 10.81
N THR A 22 -35.30 -23.91 10.23
CA THR A 22 -34.14 -24.61 10.76
C THR A 22 -32.99 -23.62 10.74
N GLN A 23 -32.76 -22.95 11.86
CA GLN A 23 -31.49 -22.27 12.12
C GLN A 23 -30.41 -23.35 12.06
N ASP A 24 -29.64 -23.28 10.99
CA ASP A 24 -28.39 -23.99 10.86
C ASP A 24 -27.49 -23.53 12.02
N ASP A 25 -27.16 -24.43 12.95
CA ASP A 25 -26.37 -24.14 14.16
C ASP A 25 -24.93 -23.67 13.85
N THR A 26 -24.57 -23.60 12.57
CA THR A 26 -23.31 -23.10 11.99
C THR A 26 -23.10 -21.58 12.18
N TYR A 27 -24.11 -20.81 12.59
CA TYR A 27 -24.06 -19.33 12.63
C TYR A 27 -24.13 -18.68 14.02
N LYS A 28 -24.07 -19.43 15.12
CA LYS A 28 -24.20 -18.83 16.48
C LYS A 28 -23.08 -17.84 16.83
N ASN A 29 -21.91 -18.00 16.24
CA ASN A 29 -20.73 -17.16 16.48
C ASN A 29 -20.27 -16.43 15.21
N ALA A 30 -21.15 -16.25 14.22
CA ALA A 30 -20.80 -15.50 13.02
C ALA A 30 -20.74 -13.98 13.30
N VAL A 31 -19.85 -13.29 12.61
CA VAL A 31 -19.84 -11.83 12.51
C VAL A 31 -21.00 -11.40 11.62
N SER A 32 -21.88 -10.58 12.18
CA SER A 32 -23.07 -10.02 11.53
C SER A 32 -22.78 -8.74 10.74
N ASP A 33 -23.61 -8.43 9.74
CA ASP A 33 -23.46 -7.23 8.91
C ASP A 33 -23.71 -5.91 9.68
N ASP A 34 -24.46 -5.94 10.78
CA ASP A 34 -24.67 -4.80 11.67
C ASP A 34 -23.53 -4.57 12.69
N SER A 35 -22.52 -5.46 12.71
CA SER A 35 -21.38 -5.34 13.62
C SER A 35 -20.54 -4.08 13.40
N VAL A 36 -19.88 -3.61 14.45
CA VAL A 36 -18.86 -2.57 14.35
C VAL A 36 -17.49 -3.22 14.54
N ILE A 37 -16.63 -3.07 13.55
CA ILE A 37 -15.25 -3.57 13.58
C ILE A 37 -14.34 -2.41 13.98
N VAL A 38 -13.48 -2.62 14.96
CA VAL A 38 -12.51 -1.63 15.43
C VAL A 38 -11.11 -2.20 15.29
N ARG A 39 -10.20 -1.46 14.67
CA ARG A 39 -8.76 -1.71 14.73
C ARG A 39 -8.10 -0.60 15.52
N LEU A 40 -7.37 -0.94 16.55
CA LEU A 40 -6.61 -0.02 17.39
C LEU A 40 -5.13 -0.42 17.35
N SER A 41 -4.24 0.55 17.14
CA SER A 41 -2.81 0.32 17.30
C SER A 41 -2.15 1.47 18.05
N TYR A 42 -1.29 1.16 19.02
CA TYR A 42 -0.63 2.14 19.89
C TYR A 42 0.71 1.63 20.41
N GLY A 43 1.56 2.52 20.94
CA GLY A 43 2.82 2.13 21.59
C GLY A 43 3.98 1.76 20.66
N ALA A 44 3.78 1.85 19.34
CA ALA A 44 4.85 1.76 18.35
C ALA A 44 5.61 3.10 18.25
N PHE A 45 6.84 3.07 17.72
CA PHE A 45 7.57 4.31 17.39
C PHE A 45 6.80 5.09 16.30
N THR A 46 6.03 6.07 16.75
CA THR A 46 5.14 6.91 15.93
C THR A 46 5.33 8.36 16.36
N LEU A 47 4.95 9.31 15.49
CA LEU A 47 4.94 10.72 15.87
C LEU A 47 4.00 10.93 17.06
N PRO A 48 4.32 11.80 18.03
CA PRO A 48 3.50 12.00 19.24
C PRO A 48 2.03 12.33 18.96
N GLU A 49 1.75 13.03 17.87
CA GLU A 49 0.41 13.37 17.39
C GLU A 49 -0.36 12.17 16.81
N MET A 50 0.31 11.05 16.51
CA MET A 50 -0.24 9.83 15.93
C MET A 50 -0.06 8.61 16.84
N ALA A 51 0.18 8.85 18.14
CA ALA A 51 0.48 7.83 19.14
C ALA A 51 -0.54 6.70 19.21
N VAL A 52 -1.80 6.99 18.89
CA VAL A 52 -2.90 6.02 18.79
C VAL A 52 -3.57 6.15 17.43
N GLN A 53 -3.67 5.05 16.71
CA GLN A 53 -4.42 4.95 15.45
C GLN A 53 -5.66 4.11 15.70
N LYS A 54 -6.83 4.66 15.42
CA LYS A 54 -8.12 3.98 15.61
C LYS A 54 -8.92 4.00 14.32
N MET A 55 -9.23 2.83 13.79
CA MET A 55 -10.15 2.64 12.68
C MET A 55 -11.44 2.02 13.19
N VAL A 56 -12.57 2.61 12.84
CA VAL A 56 -13.92 2.11 13.17
C VAL A 56 -14.68 1.91 11.86
N ILE A 57 -15.10 0.69 11.59
CA ILE A 57 -15.83 0.29 10.39
C ILE A 57 -17.24 -0.12 10.79
N ASN A 58 -18.23 0.57 10.26
CA ASN A 58 -19.64 0.18 10.37
C ASN A 58 -20.19 -0.19 8.98
N SER A 59 -21.50 -0.43 8.88
CA SER A 59 -22.16 -0.83 7.63
C SER A 59 -22.16 0.23 6.52
N THR A 60 -21.79 1.47 6.81
CA THR A 60 -21.90 2.60 5.87
C THR A 60 -20.61 3.37 5.65
N ALA A 61 -19.67 3.31 6.59
CA ALA A 61 -18.44 4.09 6.52
C ALA A 61 -17.31 3.46 7.34
N ILE A 62 -16.11 3.84 6.94
CA ILE A 62 -14.88 3.65 7.70
C ILE A 62 -14.45 5.02 8.23
N ASN A 63 -14.21 5.09 9.54
CA ASN A 63 -13.71 6.27 10.24
C ASN A 63 -12.32 5.95 10.79
N PHE A 64 -11.31 6.64 10.31
CA PHE A 64 -9.94 6.51 10.78
C PHE A 64 -9.51 7.78 11.50
N SER A 65 -8.99 7.65 12.71
CA SER A 65 -8.63 8.78 13.57
C SER A 65 -7.25 8.57 14.19
N TYR A 66 -6.49 9.65 14.30
CA TYR A 66 -5.25 9.73 15.06
C TYR A 66 -5.49 10.45 16.39
N TYR A 67 -4.87 9.96 17.45
CA TYR A 67 -4.86 10.61 18.76
C TYR A 67 -3.43 10.69 19.29
N ASN A 68 -3.15 11.73 20.08
CA ASN A 68 -1.88 11.86 20.78
C ASN A 68 -1.85 11.04 22.09
N TYR A 69 -0.73 11.08 22.81
CA TYR A 69 -0.58 10.38 24.10
C TYR A 69 -1.52 10.88 25.21
N GLN A 70 -2.22 12.00 25.01
CA GLN A 70 -3.22 12.55 25.92
C GLN A 70 -4.66 12.18 25.51
N ASP A 71 -4.82 11.30 24.51
CA ASP A 71 -6.11 10.90 23.93
C ASP A 71 -6.86 12.07 23.25
N GLU A 72 -6.13 13.09 22.81
CA GLU A 72 -6.70 14.19 22.04
C GLU A 72 -6.71 13.85 20.55
N LEU A 73 -7.85 14.05 19.89
CA LEU A 73 -8.00 13.84 18.45
C LEU A 73 -7.13 14.84 17.67
N THR A 74 -6.19 14.34 16.87
CA THR A 74 -5.28 15.16 16.06
C THR A 74 -5.67 15.20 14.59
N ALA A 75 -6.26 14.11 14.07
CA ALA A 75 -6.80 14.06 12.72
C ALA A 75 -7.90 13.00 12.59
N ARG A 76 -8.79 13.19 11.61
CA ARG A 76 -9.89 12.27 11.30
C ARG A 76 -10.16 12.22 9.81
N TYR A 77 -10.33 11.01 9.30
CA TYR A 77 -10.66 10.68 7.92
C TYR A 77 -11.90 9.78 7.90
N VAL A 78 -12.83 10.09 7.00
CA VAL A 78 -14.08 9.33 6.88
C VAL A 78 -14.37 9.06 5.41
N LYS A 79 -14.61 7.80 5.07
CA LYS A 79 -14.96 7.39 3.69
C LYS A 79 -16.10 6.38 3.73
N SER A 80 -17.03 6.49 2.78
CA SER A 80 -18.13 5.53 2.65
C SER A 80 -17.58 4.16 2.25
N ILE A 81 -18.18 3.10 2.79
CA ILE A 81 -17.92 1.73 2.35
C ILE A 81 -19.10 1.28 1.49
N ASP A 82 -18.83 0.71 0.32
CA ASP A 82 -19.88 0.13 -0.50
C ASP A 82 -20.30 -1.25 0.05
N LYS A 83 -21.49 -1.68 -0.36
CA LYS A 83 -22.09 -2.93 0.13
C LYS A 83 -21.21 -4.15 -0.15
N LYS A 84 -20.55 -4.23 -1.31
CA LYS A 84 -19.74 -5.40 -1.68
C LYS A 84 -18.48 -5.47 -0.84
N THR A 85 -17.77 -4.35 -0.68
CA THR A 85 -16.60 -4.27 0.22
C THR A 85 -16.97 -4.64 1.65
N ARG A 86 -18.14 -4.20 2.13
CA ARG A 86 -18.64 -4.58 3.46
C ARG A 86 -18.92 -6.08 3.56
N GLU A 87 -19.65 -6.66 2.62
CA GLU A 87 -19.96 -8.11 2.59
C GLU A 87 -18.69 -8.95 2.55
N ASP A 88 -17.69 -8.55 1.76
CA ASP A 88 -16.40 -9.25 1.65
C ASP A 88 -15.59 -9.19 2.94
N LEU A 89 -15.58 -8.04 3.62
CA LEU A 89 -14.95 -7.91 4.94
C LEU A 89 -15.61 -8.82 5.97
N ILE A 90 -16.95 -8.88 6.00
CA ILE A 90 -17.68 -9.75 6.92
C ILE A 90 -17.42 -11.23 6.61
N ALA A 91 -17.39 -11.59 5.33
CA ALA A 91 -17.02 -12.95 4.91
C ALA A 91 -15.59 -13.29 5.33
N LEU A 92 -14.64 -12.37 5.20
CA LEU A 92 -13.25 -12.58 5.62
C LEU A 92 -13.15 -12.91 7.12
N PHE A 93 -13.83 -12.14 7.98
CA PHE A 93 -13.83 -12.39 9.43
C PHE A 93 -14.45 -13.74 9.79
N ASN A 94 -15.53 -14.12 9.10
CA ASN A 94 -16.22 -15.40 9.32
C ASN A 94 -15.38 -16.59 8.82
N ASN A 95 -14.78 -16.50 7.64
CA ASN A 95 -13.97 -17.57 7.05
C ASN A 95 -12.67 -17.81 7.83
N ASN A 96 -12.19 -16.78 8.55
CA ASN A 96 -11.01 -16.83 9.40
C ASN A 96 -11.34 -17.09 10.88
N ASP A 97 -12.58 -17.49 11.19
CA ASP A 97 -13.04 -17.89 12.53
C ASP A 97 -12.70 -16.87 13.63
N PHE A 98 -12.80 -15.56 13.33
CA PHE A 98 -12.32 -14.50 14.23
C PHE A 98 -12.91 -14.60 15.65
N MET A 99 -14.17 -15.04 15.76
CA MET A 99 -14.85 -15.16 17.06
C MET A 99 -14.26 -16.27 17.94
N GLU A 100 -13.58 -17.26 17.35
CA GLU A 100 -12.94 -18.39 18.02
C GLU A 100 -11.44 -18.20 18.28
N LEU A 101 -10.82 -17.13 17.76
CA LEU A 101 -9.41 -16.80 18.00
C LEU A 101 -9.10 -16.63 19.50
N ASP A 102 -7.84 -16.81 19.89
CA ASP A 102 -7.41 -16.48 21.25
C ASP A 102 -7.51 -14.98 21.49
N GLU A 103 -7.73 -14.58 22.75
CA GLU A 103 -7.86 -13.17 23.11
C GLU A 103 -6.53 -12.42 23.06
N LEU A 104 -5.41 -13.15 23.15
CA LEU A 104 -4.07 -12.60 23.24
C LEU A 104 -3.06 -13.50 22.52
N TYR A 105 -2.25 -12.88 21.66
CA TYR A 105 -1.09 -13.47 21.02
C TYR A 105 0.18 -12.76 21.48
N GLU A 106 1.13 -13.54 22.00
CA GLU A 106 2.44 -13.10 22.50
C GLU A 106 3.54 -13.99 21.88
N PRO A 107 4.81 -13.56 21.90
CA PRO A 107 5.92 -14.37 21.40
C PRO A 107 6.00 -15.71 22.14
N GLU A 108 6.11 -16.82 21.40
CA GLU A 108 6.38 -18.13 21.99
C GLU A 108 7.77 -18.20 22.63
N ASP A 109 7.94 -19.12 23.57
CA ASP A 109 9.22 -19.36 24.24
C ASP A 109 10.34 -19.63 23.23
N GLY A 110 11.38 -18.79 23.26
CA GLY A 110 12.54 -18.90 22.36
C GLY A 110 12.41 -18.08 21.08
N VAL A 111 11.26 -17.47 20.80
CA VAL A 111 11.13 -16.47 19.73
C VAL A 111 11.64 -15.11 20.23
N PRO A 112 12.54 -14.43 19.48
CA PRO A 112 12.99 -13.10 19.86
C PRO A 112 11.83 -12.10 19.98
N ILE A 113 11.87 -11.29 21.04
CA ILE A 113 10.92 -10.19 21.23
C ILE A 113 11.35 -9.03 20.33
N VAL A 114 10.46 -8.59 19.44
CA VAL A 114 10.66 -7.37 18.65
C VAL A 114 10.21 -6.18 19.48
N ALA A 115 11.18 -5.39 19.96
CA ALA A 115 10.91 -4.17 20.70
C ALA A 115 10.28 -3.07 19.82
N ASP A 116 9.66 -2.07 20.46
CA ASP A 116 9.17 -0.82 19.84
C ASP A 116 8.07 -0.98 18.77
N THR A 117 7.42 -2.14 18.70
CA THR A 117 6.34 -2.44 17.75
C THR A 117 4.94 -2.11 18.27
N GLY A 118 4.81 -1.84 19.56
CA GLY A 118 3.54 -1.46 20.18
C GLY A 118 2.56 -2.63 20.32
N VAL A 119 1.27 -2.31 20.26
CA VAL A 119 0.15 -3.23 20.48
C VAL A 119 -0.86 -3.06 19.35
N LEU A 120 -1.43 -4.18 18.89
CA LEU A 120 -2.60 -4.23 18.02
C LEU A 120 -3.79 -4.79 18.81
N GLU A 121 -4.95 -4.17 18.68
CA GLU A 121 -6.23 -4.74 19.07
C GLU A 121 -7.20 -4.70 17.89
N ILE A 122 -7.85 -5.84 17.63
CA ILE A 122 -8.99 -5.93 16.70
C ILE A 122 -10.21 -6.31 17.51
N GLN A 123 -11.30 -5.57 17.33
CA GLN A 123 -12.54 -5.76 18.07
C GLN A 123 -13.70 -5.92 17.10
N VAL A 124 -14.58 -6.89 17.38
CA VAL A 124 -15.87 -7.04 16.71
C VAL A 124 -16.95 -6.84 17.76
N MET A 125 -17.73 -5.77 17.60
CA MET A 125 -18.84 -5.41 18.47
C MET A 125 -20.16 -5.76 17.79
N GLN A 126 -20.94 -6.64 18.40
CA GLN A 126 -22.27 -7.04 17.95
C GLN A 126 -23.32 -6.65 19.02
N SER A 127 -24.60 -6.81 18.71
CA SER A 127 -25.70 -6.39 19.59
C SER A 127 -25.65 -6.97 21.01
N ASP A 128 -25.09 -8.17 21.18
CA ASP A 128 -25.03 -8.90 22.46
C ASP A 128 -23.61 -9.31 22.90
N THR A 129 -22.61 -9.17 22.03
CA THR A 129 -21.26 -9.74 22.23
C THR A 129 -20.19 -8.81 21.69
N THR A 130 -19.06 -8.70 22.41
CA THR A 130 -17.84 -8.06 21.92
C THR A 130 -16.70 -9.06 21.98
N LYS A 131 -16.04 -9.32 20.85
CA LYS A 131 -14.78 -10.08 20.79
C LYS A 131 -13.63 -9.09 20.64
N ILE A 132 -12.56 -9.31 21.40
CA ILE A 132 -11.30 -8.56 21.31
C ILE A 132 -10.17 -9.57 21.13
N VAL A 133 -9.33 -9.33 20.15
CA VAL A 133 -8.09 -10.07 19.90
C VAL A 133 -6.94 -9.08 19.95
N LYS A 134 -5.96 -9.35 20.81
CA LYS A 134 -4.81 -8.48 21.06
C LYS A 134 -3.50 -9.17 20.66
N VAL A 135 -2.55 -8.38 20.15
CA VAL A 135 -1.18 -8.83 19.82
C VAL A 135 -0.20 -7.86 20.46
N ASP A 136 0.68 -8.38 21.33
CA ASP A 136 1.58 -7.59 22.17
C ASP A 136 2.90 -8.37 22.40
N PRO A 137 4.03 -7.96 21.80
CA PRO A 137 4.21 -6.82 20.90
C PRO A 137 3.51 -7.04 19.54
N TYR A 138 3.17 -5.97 18.82
CA TYR A 138 2.56 -6.11 17.49
C TYR A 138 3.56 -6.50 16.41
N ALA A 139 3.67 -7.80 16.11
CA ALA A 139 4.41 -8.29 14.95
C ALA A 139 3.67 -9.43 14.25
N SER A 140 3.77 -9.50 12.92
CA SER A 140 3.09 -10.52 12.09
C SER A 140 3.47 -11.94 12.46
N GLN A 141 4.72 -12.17 12.86
CA GLN A 141 5.24 -13.47 13.28
C GLN A 141 4.61 -14.02 14.57
N TYR A 142 3.91 -13.20 15.37
CA TYR A 142 3.20 -13.65 16.57
C TYR A 142 1.73 -13.95 16.29
N MET A 143 1.23 -13.57 15.11
CA MET A 143 -0.16 -13.77 14.73
C MET A 143 -0.31 -15.09 13.96
N PRO A 144 -1.39 -15.87 14.18
CA PRO A 144 -1.73 -16.97 13.29
C PRO A 144 -2.11 -16.44 11.89
N GLU A 145 -2.03 -17.30 10.87
CA GLU A 145 -2.29 -16.95 9.47
C GLU A 145 -3.65 -16.26 9.27
N ASN A 146 -4.69 -16.80 9.89
CA ASN A 146 -6.05 -16.26 9.82
C ASN A 146 -6.18 -14.85 10.42
N LEU A 147 -5.43 -14.52 11.47
CA LEU A 147 -5.39 -13.16 12.03
C LEU A 147 -4.55 -12.21 11.14
N ASN A 148 -3.47 -12.71 10.54
CA ASN A 148 -2.68 -11.94 9.57
C ASN A 148 -3.54 -11.50 8.38
N GLU A 149 -4.30 -12.41 7.76
CA GLU A 149 -5.20 -12.10 6.64
C GLU A 149 -6.20 -10.98 6.99
N ILE A 150 -6.82 -11.07 8.18
CA ILE A 150 -7.74 -10.04 8.67
C ILE A 150 -7.02 -8.71 8.84
N ASN A 151 -5.85 -8.70 9.49
CA ASN A 151 -5.11 -7.48 9.72
C ASN A 151 -4.64 -6.83 8.41
N ASP A 152 -4.24 -7.61 7.41
CA ASP A 152 -3.81 -7.11 6.11
C ASP A 152 -4.94 -6.41 5.36
N GLU A 153 -6.15 -6.97 5.37
CA GLU A 153 -7.33 -6.32 4.81
C GLU A 153 -7.66 -5.02 5.56
N LEU A 154 -7.56 -4.99 6.89
CA LEU A 154 -7.77 -3.77 7.66
C LEU A 154 -6.71 -2.70 7.38
N ILE A 155 -5.46 -3.10 7.11
CA ILE A 155 -4.40 -2.17 6.65
C ILE A 155 -4.74 -1.64 5.25
N ARG A 156 -5.21 -2.50 4.34
CA ARG A 156 -5.67 -2.08 3.00
C ARG A 156 -6.80 -1.05 3.09
N LEU A 157 -7.81 -1.30 3.94
CA LEU A 157 -8.92 -0.37 4.18
C LEU A 157 -8.46 0.94 4.82
N ARG A 158 -7.45 0.92 5.69
CA ARG A 158 -6.80 2.14 6.19
C ARG A 158 -6.22 2.96 5.04
N GLN A 159 -5.51 2.33 4.10
CA GLN A 159 -4.97 3.05 2.93
C GLN A 159 -6.09 3.62 2.06
N TYR A 160 -7.17 2.88 1.84
CA TYR A 160 -8.34 3.37 1.11
C TYR A 160 -8.96 4.63 1.75
N VAL A 161 -9.04 4.70 3.09
CA VAL A 161 -9.61 5.85 3.82
C VAL A 161 -8.68 7.05 3.81
N LEU A 162 -7.36 6.81 3.89
CA LEU A 162 -6.35 7.87 3.80
C LEU A 162 -6.18 8.41 2.38
N ALA A 163 -6.46 7.58 1.37
CA ALA A 163 -6.38 7.92 -0.03
C ALA A 163 -7.21 9.17 -0.35
N PRO A 164 -6.56 10.25 -0.82
CA PRO A 164 -7.23 11.46 -1.26
C PRO A 164 -8.30 11.19 -2.33
N THR A 165 -9.25 12.11 -2.47
CA THR A 165 -10.21 12.07 -3.59
C THR A 165 -9.55 12.56 -4.89
N GLU A 166 -10.11 12.22 -6.04
CA GLU A 166 -9.63 12.73 -7.33
C GLU A 166 -9.62 14.26 -7.36
N ASP A 167 -10.71 14.91 -6.90
CA ASP A 167 -10.80 16.37 -6.84
C ASP A 167 -9.72 16.98 -5.94
N GLU A 168 -9.49 16.39 -4.76
CA GLU A 168 -8.42 16.81 -3.84
C GLU A 168 -7.03 16.67 -4.48
N LEU A 169 -6.78 15.57 -5.20
CA LEU A 169 -5.51 15.37 -5.91
C LEU A 169 -5.33 16.38 -7.04
N LYS A 170 -6.40 16.71 -7.76
CA LYS A 170 -6.37 17.71 -8.83
C LYS A 170 -6.03 19.10 -8.29
N ASP A 171 -6.63 19.48 -7.17
CA ASP A 171 -6.34 20.75 -6.50
C ASP A 171 -4.85 20.80 -6.10
N ILE A 172 -4.35 19.77 -5.40
CA ILE A 172 -2.94 19.71 -4.97
C ILE A 172 -1.98 19.75 -6.18
N ALA A 173 -2.23 18.92 -7.19
CA ALA A 173 -1.34 18.82 -8.35
C ALA A 173 -1.34 20.12 -9.16
N SER A 174 -2.51 20.70 -9.44
CA SER A 174 -2.59 21.94 -10.21
C SER A 174 -1.97 23.13 -9.48
N GLU A 175 -2.19 23.27 -8.17
CA GLU A 175 -1.53 24.29 -7.35
C GLU A 175 -0.01 24.13 -7.40
N TRP A 176 0.48 22.90 -7.21
CA TRP A 176 1.91 22.62 -7.28
C TRP A 176 2.51 22.95 -8.64
N ILE A 177 1.86 22.52 -9.75
CA ILE A 177 2.32 22.80 -11.11
C ILE A 177 2.38 24.30 -11.35
N MET A 178 1.36 25.06 -10.93
CA MET A 178 1.30 26.51 -11.13
C MET A 178 2.41 27.26 -10.38
N GLU A 179 2.91 26.71 -9.28
CA GLU A 179 4.03 27.24 -8.51
C GLU A 179 5.40 26.74 -9.01
N ALA A 180 5.43 25.67 -9.81
CA ALA A 180 6.66 25.05 -10.28
C ALA A 180 7.45 25.99 -11.24
N PRO A 181 8.79 25.93 -11.26
CA PRO A 181 9.64 26.85 -12.02
C PRO A 181 9.29 26.98 -13.52
N THR A 182 8.98 25.87 -14.19
CA THR A 182 8.66 25.84 -15.62
C THR A 182 7.37 26.58 -15.91
N TYR A 183 6.27 26.25 -15.22
CA TYR A 183 4.97 26.88 -15.46
C TYR A 183 4.96 28.33 -14.96
N SER A 184 5.52 28.60 -13.78
CA SER A 184 5.52 29.96 -13.21
C SER A 184 6.35 30.96 -14.02
N TYR A 185 7.34 30.49 -14.80
CA TYR A 185 8.14 31.35 -15.66
C TYR A 185 7.30 31.93 -16.80
N ASP A 186 6.59 31.08 -17.55
CA ASP A 186 5.84 31.50 -18.73
C ASP A 186 4.76 30.52 -19.23
N GLY A 187 4.30 29.63 -18.35
CA GLY A 187 3.24 28.67 -18.59
C GLY A 187 1.84 29.28 -18.59
N SER A 188 0.94 28.65 -19.35
CA SER A 188 -0.47 29.01 -19.49
C SER A 188 -1.28 27.79 -19.92
N ASP A 189 -2.61 27.89 -19.85
CA ASP A 189 -3.54 26.86 -20.35
C ASP A 189 -3.30 25.47 -19.74
N LEU A 190 -3.16 25.39 -18.40
CA LEU A 190 -3.07 24.11 -17.69
C LEU A 190 -4.38 23.33 -17.83
N GLU A 191 -4.32 22.16 -18.46
CA GLU A 191 -5.45 21.28 -18.71
C GLU A 191 -5.19 19.89 -18.12
N PHE A 192 -6.19 19.36 -17.42
CA PHE A 192 -6.14 17.99 -16.88
C PHE A 192 -6.42 16.97 -18.00
N VAL A 193 -5.59 15.94 -18.09
CA VAL A 193 -5.71 14.86 -19.07
C VAL A 193 -6.34 13.63 -18.43
N ASP A 194 -5.67 13.04 -17.45
CA ASP A 194 -6.15 11.85 -16.75
C ASP A 194 -5.56 11.70 -15.34
N TYR A 195 -6.11 10.76 -14.58
CA TYR A 195 -5.59 10.33 -13.29
C TYR A 195 -5.61 8.81 -13.20
N ASN A 196 -4.63 8.24 -12.51
CA ASN A 196 -4.53 6.82 -12.24
C ASN A 196 -4.14 6.62 -10.77
N VAL A 197 -4.89 5.75 -10.07
CA VAL A 197 -4.55 5.32 -8.71
C VAL A 197 -3.75 4.03 -8.80
N SER A 198 -2.66 3.92 -8.05
CA SER A 198 -1.88 2.67 -8.03
C SER A 198 -2.74 1.53 -7.46
N PRO A 199 -2.91 0.42 -8.20
CA PRO A 199 -3.64 -0.75 -7.70
C PRO A 199 -2.97 -1.38 -6.48
N GLU A 200 -1.64 -1.30 -6.39
CA GLU A 200 -0.84 -1.85 -5.30
C GLU A 200 -0.82 -0.93 -4.08
N ASN A 201 -0.96 0.38 -4.30
CA ASN A 201 -0.89 1.38 -3.24
C ASN A 201 -1.94 2.49 -3.45
N PRO A 202 -3.14 2.37 -2.86
CA PRO A 202 -4.21 3.36 -3.02
C PRO A 202 -3.86 4.78 -2.53
N ALA A 203 -2.79 4.93 -1.73
CA ALA A 203 -2.28 6.23 -1.29
C ALA A 203 -1.38 6.91 -2.32
N GLN A 204 -1.01 6.20 -3.39
CA GLN A 204 -0.21 6.69 -4.51
C GLN A 204 -1.10 6.91 -5.74
N SER A 205 -0.91 8.05 -6.40
CA SER A 205 -1.66 8.40 -7.62
C SER A 205 -0.80 9.20 -8.58
N THR A 206 -1.05 9.02 -9.86
CA THR A 206 -0.42 9.75 -10.96
C THR A 206 -1.46 10.59 -11.65
N LEU A 207 -1.16 11.86 -11.90
CA LEU A 207 -2.01 12.79 -12.63
C LEU A 207 -1.24 13.36 -13.81
N ASN A 208 -1.88 13.37 -14.98
CA ASN A 208 -1.33 13.93 -16.20
C ASN A 208 -2.00 15.23 -16.55
N TYR A 209 -1.20 16.24 -16.88
CA TYR A 209 -1.65 17.54 -17.36
C TYR A 209 -0.91 17.93 -18.63
N THR A 210 -1.49 18.87 -19.37
CA THR A 210 -0.81 19.60 -20.44
C THR A 210 -0.83 21.09 -20.14
N PHE A 211 0.18 21.82 -20.59
CA PHE A 211 0.19 23.29 -20.54
C PHE A 211 1.05 23.84 -21.68
N THR A 212 0.98 25.15 -21.89
CA THR A 212 1.72 25.84 -22.95
C THR A 212 2.68 26.85 -22.38
N SER A 213 3.95 26.78 -22.77
CA SER A 213 4.97 27.80 -22.50
C SER A 213 5.13 28.74 -23.70
N THR A 214 5.39 30.03 -23.45
CA THR A 214 5.68 30.99 -24.53
C THR A 214 7.11 30.88 -25.10
N HIS A 215 7.98 30.16 -24.40
CA HIS A 215 9.35 29.85 -24.78
C HIS A 215 9.62 28.35 -24.70
N GLY A 216 10.58 27.87 -25.48
CA GLY A 216 11.07 26.50 -25.34
C GLY A 216 12.00 26.33 -24.14
N GLY A 217 12.08 25.11 -23.61
CA GLY A 217 12.99 24.69 -22.54
C GLY A 217 12.26 24.22 -21.28
N TYR A 218 12.97 24.14 -20.15
CA TYR A 218 12.42 23.76 -18.83
C TYR A 218 13.02 24.62 -17.70
N GLY A 219 12.40 24.62 -16.53
CA GLY A 219 12.83 25.30 -15.31
C GLY A 219 12.76 26.83 -15.33
N ASN A 220 13.45 27.46 -14.37
CA ASN A 220 13.61 28.92 -14.35
C ASN A 220 14.66 29.36 -15.37
N ARG A 221 14.23 30.12 -16.37
CA ARG A 221 15.06 30.53 -17.53
C ARG A 221 15.42 32.01 -17.52
N SER A 222 15.25 32.71 -16.38
CA SER A 222 15.45 34.17 -16.27
C SER A 222 16.84 34.65 -16.70
N GLU A 223 17.85 33.78 -16.65
CA GLU A 223 19.23 34.10 -17.02
C GLU A 223 19.65 33.54 -18.39
N GLN A 224 18.73 32.96 -19.15
CA GLN A 224 19.02 32.26 -20.39
C GLN A 224 18.52 33.03 -21.63
N ILE A 225 19.21 32.84 -22.76
CA ILE A 225 18.71 33.28 -24.06
C ILE A 225 17.68 32.25 -24.53
N VAL A 226 16.39 32.60 -24.41
CA VAL A 226 15.28 31.70 -24.74
C VAL A 226 14.80 31.86 -26.19
N THR A 227 14.28 30.77 -26.76
CA THR A 227 13.61 30.79 -28.07
C THR A 227 12.17 31.28 -27.90
N GLN A 228 11.72 32.20 -28.75
CA GLN A 228 10.31 32.65 -28.77
C GLN A 228 9.47 31.67 -29.58
N VAL A 229 9.23 30.49 -29.01
CA VAL A 229 8.44 29.42 -29.62
C VAL A 229 7.43 28.94 -28.58
N ILE A 230 6.15 29.05 -28.94
CA ILE A 230 5.06 28.44 -28.19
C ILE A 230 5.29 26.94 -28.17
N THR A 231 5.45 26.37 -26.98
CA THR A 231 5.77 24.96 -26.78
C THR A 231 4.70 24.34 -25.88
N GLU A 232 4.03 23.33 -26.41
CA GLU A 232 3.12 22.49 -25.62
C GLU A 232 3.95 21.50 -24.81
N HIS A 233 3.61 21.37 -23.53
CA HIS A 233 4.24 20.46 -22.60
C HIS A 233 3.20 19.49 -22.03
N SER A 234 3.65 18.29 -21.74
CA SER A 234 2.97 17.31 -20.90
C SER A 234 3.70 17.22 -19.56
N ILE A 235 2.96 17.10 -18.46
CA ILE A 235 3.53 16.90 -17.14
C ILE A 235 2.82 15.76 -16.42
N GLU A 236 3.61 14.79 -15.97
CA GLU A 236 3.17 13.69 -15.12
C GLU A 236 3.55 14.02 -13.67
N VAL A 237 2.56 14.09 -12.79
CA VAL A 237 2.76 14.36 -11.36
C VAL A 237 2.36 13.14 -10.54
N MET A 238 3.28 12.65 -9.73
CA MET A 238 3.05 11.53 -8.82
C MET A 238 2.92 12.05 -7.40
N LEU A 239 1.85 11.63 -6.72
CA LEU A 239 1.57 11.98 -5.33
C LEU A 239 1.57 10.73 -4.46
N TYR A 240 2.07 10.88 -3.24
CA TYR A 240 1.91 9.93 -2.15
C TYR A 240 1.37 10.65 -0.90
N ASN A 241 0.21 10.22 -0.42
CA ASN A 241 -0.43 10.80 0.77
C ASN A 241 -0.49 12.35 0.73
N ARG A 242 -0.95 12.92 -0.38
CA ARG A 242 -1.08 14.39 -0.63
C ARG A 242 0.22 15.14 -0.88
N ASN A 243 1.37 14.47 -0.88
CA ASN A 243 2.65 15.10 -1.20
C ASN A 243 3.04 14.76 -2.64
N VAL A 244 3.43 15.77 -3.41
CA VAL A 244 4.07 15.56 -4.72
C VAL A 244 5.46 14.96 -4.48
N ILE A 245 5.69 13.77 -5.02
CA ILE A 245 6.95 13.02 -4.88
C ILE A 245 7.72 12.91 -6.19
N SER A 246 7.07 13.14 -7.33
CA SER A 246 7.68 13.23 -8.65
C SER A 246 6.87 14.17 -9.53
N ALA A 247 7.56 14.92 -10.40
CA ALA A 247 6.94 15.74 -11.43
C ALA A 247 7.85 15.74 -12.65
N THR A 248 7.41 15.12 -13.75
CA THR A 248 8.21 14.96 -14.96
C THR A 248 7.57 15.69 -16.13
N ILE A 249 8.30 16.61 -16.75
CA ILE A 249 7.85 17.33 -17.95
C ILE A 249 8.40 16.64 -19.20
N ASP A 250 7.51 16.38 -20.17
CA ASP A 250 7.79 15.77 -21.47
C ASP A 250 8.55 14.44 -21.41
N GLY A 251 8.47 13.74 -20.26
CA GLY A 251 9.20 12.51 -19.99
C GLY A 251 10.72 12.66 -19.89
N VAL A 252 11.26 13.89 -19.88
CA VAL A 252 12.70 14.14 -19.98
C VAL A 252 13.24 15.14 -18.97
N TRP A 253 12.38 15.83 -18.24
CA TRP A 253 12.77 16.86 -17.28
C TRP A 253 12.17 16.59 -15.91
N ASP A 254 13.01 16.44 -14.91
CA ASP A 254 12.60 16.38 -13.51
C ASP A 254 12.38 17.80 -12.98
N GLU A 255 11.11 18.16 -12.80
CA GLU A 255 10.72 19.49 -12.36
C GLU A 255 11.00 19.72 -10.87
N ILE A 256 11.10 18.66 -10.05
CA ILE A 256 11.45 18.78 -8.63
C ILE A 256 12.93 19.09 -8.49
N ASN A 257 13.79 18.31 -9.16
CA ASN A 257 15.23 18.43 -9.06
C ASN A 257 15.83 19.47 -10.04
N GLN A 258 15.01 19.98 -10.97
CA GLN A 258 15.40 20.96 -11.98
C GLN A 258 16.55 20.49 -12.87
N GLU A 259 16.45 19.24 -13.34
CA GLU A 259 17.46 18.62 -14.19
C GLU A 259 16.84 17.71 -15.26
N MET A 260 17.60 17.46 -16.33
CA MET A 260 17.18 16.49 -17.34
C MET A 260 17.28 15.09 -16.75
N LEU A 261 16.23 14.28 -16.93
CA LEU A 261 16.29 12.88 -16.63
C LEU A 261 17.41 12.23 -17.47
N GLU A 262 18.28 11.48 -16.80
CA GLU A 262 19.28 10.68 -17.49
C GLU A 262 18.56 9.66 -18.37
N LYS A 263 18.95 9.61 -19.65
CA LYS A 263 18.40 8.60 -20.55
C LYS A 263 18.78 7.23 -20.03
N THR A 264 17.85 6.30 -20.16
CA THR A 264 18.12 4.89 -19.85
C THR A 264 18.35 4.12 -21.14
N VAL A 265 19.30 3.20 -21.13
CA VAL A 265 19.61 2.30 -22.23
C VAL A 265 19.39 0.87 -21.77
N THR A 266 18.85 0.05 -22.67
CA THR A 266 18.71 -1.38 -22.43
C THR A 266 19.95 -2.09 -22.96
N MET A 267 20.63 -2.81 -22.08
CA MET A 267 21.82 -3.58 -22.38
C MET A 267 21.51 -5.07 -22.25
N ALA A 268 21.95 -5.88 -23.21
CA ALA A 268 21.87 -7.33 -23.19
C ALA A 268 23.24 -7.95 -22.98
N SER A 269 23.31 -9.01 -22.18
CA SER A 269 24.53 -9.77 -21.97
C SER A 269 24.78 -10.74 -23.13
N GLU A 270 26.01 -11.24 -23.23
CA GLU A 270 26.25 -12.53 -23.90
C GLU A 270 25.62 -13.69 -23.11
N GLU A 271 25.48 -14.86 -23.73
CA GLU A 271 24.99 -16.07 -23.06
C GLU A 271 25.94 -16.50 -21.95
N MET A 272 25.44 -16.54 -20.71
CA MET A 272 26.18 -17.03 -19.54
C MET A 272 25.51 -18.25 -18.93
N ASN A 273 26.21 -18.99 -18.08
CA ASN A 273 25.62 -20.11 -17.36
C ASN A 273 24.68 -19.57 -16.27
N CYS A 274 23.40 -19.97 -16.28
CA CYS A 274 22.39 -19.45 -15.34
C CYS A 274 22.75 -19.73 -13.87
N ASN A 275 23.56 -20.75 -13.61
CA ASN A 275 23.94 -21.19 -12.26
C ASN A 275 25.37 -20.77 -11.86
N GLU A 276 26.09 -20.07 -12.73
CA GLU A 276 27.46 -19.59 -12.47
C GLU A 276 27.64 -18.17 -12.98
N THR A 277 26.69 -17.29 -12.65
CA THR A 277 26.75 -15.88 -13.04
C THR A 277 27.76 -15.12 -12.17
N PRO A 278 28.30 -13.98 -12.65
CA PRO A 278 29.25 -13.18 -11.86
C PRO A 278 28.72 -12.79 -10.47
N TRP A 279 27.43 -12.45 -10.35
CA TRP A 279 26.81 -12.09 -9.08
C TRP A 279 26.57 -13.30 -8.15
N GLN A 280 26.30 -14.49 -8.69
CA GLN A 280 26.21 -15.71 -7.88
C GLN A 280 27.59 -16.10 -7.31
N ILE A 281 28.64 -15.97 -8.12
CA ILE A 281 30.02 -16.22 -7.68
C ILE A 281 30.41 -15.20 -6.60
N TRP A 282 30.16 -13.91 -6.85
CA TRP A 282 30.40 -12.83 -5.90
C TRP A 282 29.67 -13.06 -4.57
N TYR A 283 28.40 -13.48 -4.61
CA TYR A 283 27.61 -13.79 -3.43
C TYR A 283 28.20 -14.98 -2.64
N ALA A 284 28.56 -16.06 -3.34
CA ALA A 284 29.15 -17.25 -2.71
C ALA A 284 30.52 -16.96 -2.05
N GLU A 285 31.33 -16.09 -2.65
CA GLU A 285 32.64 -15.67 -2.11
C GLU A 285 32.50 -14.68 -0.94
N GLY A 286 31.44 -13.87 -0.91
CA GLY A 286 31.20 -12.85 0.10
C GLY A 286 30.93 -13.39 1.52
N ASN A 287 30.65 -14.70 1.68
CA ASN A 287 30.31 -15.35 2.96
C ASN A 287 29.19 -14.62 3.73
N ILE A 288 28.19 -14.12 3.01
CA ILE A 288 27.05 -13.38 3.55
C ILE A 288 25.93 -14.38 3.86
N ASN A 289 25.38 -14.34 5.07
CA ASN A 289 24.24 -15.17 5.47
C ASN A 289 23.01 -14.28 5.68
N PHE A 290 21.93 -14.59 4.97
CA PHE A 290 20.64 -13.92 5.14
C PHE A 290 19.63 -14.85 5.81
N PHE A 291 18.64 -14.29 6.50
CA PHE A 291 17.49 -15.05 7.02
C PHE A 291 16.60 -15.61 5.89
N THR A 292 16.66 -14.98 4.72
CA THR A 292 15.99 -15.38 3.47
C THR A 292 16.99 -15.19 2.35
N GLU A 293 17.19 -16.21 1.49
CA GLU A 293 18.11 -16.08 0.36
C GLU A 293 17.61 -14.99 -0.61
N PRO A 294 18.49 -14.08 -1.06
CA PRO A 294 18.13 -13.05 -2.02
C PRO A 294 17.76 -13.67 -3.37
N THR A 295 16.83 -13.02 -4.05
CA THR A 295 16.47 -13.35 -5.43
C THR A 295 17.64 -13.06 -6.38
N GLU A 296 17.60 -13.63 -7.58
CA GLU A 296 18.61 -13.37 -8.62
C GLU A 296 18.69 -11.88 -8.98
N GLU A 297 17.55 -11.21 -8.99
CA GLU A 297 17.45 -9.77 -9.25
C GLU A 297 18.12 -8.94 -8.17
N GLU A 298 17.82 -9.21 -6.90
CA GLU A 298 18.45 -8.53 -5.77
C GLU A 298 19.98 -8.73 -5.77
N LEU A 299 20.45 -9.94 -6.11
CA LEU A 299 21.89 -10.23 -6.21
C LEU A 299 22.55 -9.45 -7.35
N MET A 300 21.94 -9.41 -8.53
CA MET A 300 22.49 -8.66 -9.67
C MET A 300 22.55 -7.16 -9.37
N ILE A 301 21.46 -6.59 -8.82
CA ILE A 301 21.40 -5.18 -8.42
C ILE A 301 22.51 -4.87 -7.41
N ALA A 302 22.66 -5.70 -6.37
CA ALA A 302 23.69 -5.53 -5.36
C ALA A 302 25.11 -5.62 -5.94
N TYR A 303 25.35 -6.59 -6.84
CA TYR A 303 26.63 -6.78 -7.50
C TYR A 303 27.03 -5.57 -8.35
N PHE A 304 26.16 -5.11 -9.26
CA PHE A 304 26.45 -3.96 -10.11
C PHE A 304 26.57 -2.65 -9.33
N GLY A 305 25.74 -2.47 -8.30
CA GLY A 305 25.83 -1.32 -7.41
C GLY A 305 27.14 -1.31 -6.61
N THR A 306 27.61 -2.47 -6.14
CA THR A 306 28.80 -2.55 -5.28
C THR A 306 30.11 -2.55 -6.07
N GLU A 307 30.22 -3.39 -7.09
CA GLU A 307 31.47 -3.59 -7.82
C GLU A 307 31.72 -2.51 -8.88
N TYR A 308 30.65 -1.94 -9.44
CA TYR A 308 30.74 -1.01 -10.56
C TYR A 308 30.07 0.35 -10.32
N ASN A 309 29.38 0.54 -9.19
CA ASN A 309 28.57 1.73 -8.93
C ASN A 309 27.56 2.01 -10.06
N ILE A 310 26.95 0.94 -10.59
CA ILE A 310 25.93 1.00 -11.62
C ILE A 310 24.57 0.73 -10.98
N GLU A 311 23.62 1.63 -11.24
CA GLU A 311 22.22 1.47 -10.86
C GLU A 311 21.48 0.70 -11.97
N VAL A 312 21.03 -0.52 -11.64
CA VAL A 312 20.17 -1.34 -12.50
C VAL A 312 18.71 -1.02 -12.15
N LEU A 313 17.96 -0.55 -13.14
CA LEU A 313 16.59 -0.06 -12.98
C LEU A 313 15.54 -1.15 -13.24
N GLU A 314 15.80 -2.01 -14.22
CA GLU A 314 14.96 -3.15 -14.58
C GLU A 314 15.85 -4.30 -15.04
N MET A 315 15.37 -5.52 -14.84
CA MET A 315 16.07 -6.75 -15.18
C MET A 315 15.12 -7.80 -15.75
N SER A 316 15.61 -8.55 -16.72
CA SER A 316 14.96 -9.76 -17.19
C SER A 316 16.01 -10.78 -17.66
N SER A 317 15.62 -12.05 -17.70
CA SER A 317 16.45 -13.13 -18.23
C SER A 317 15.63 -14.04 -19.14
N GLU A 318 16.29 -14.58 -20.16
CA GLU A 318 15.73 -15.59 -21.06
C GLU A 318 16.66 -16.80 -21.13
N ILE A 319 16.09 -18.00 -21.05
CA ILE A 319 16.83 -19.25 -21.20
C ILE A 319 16.98 -19.55 -22.69
N THR A 320 18.21 -19.50 -23.20
CA THR A 320 18.50 -19.68 -24.63
C THR A 320 18.86 -21.13 -25.01
N GLY A 321 19.12 -21.99 -24.01
CA GLY A 321 19.32 -23.44 -24.16
C GLY A 321 20.53 -23.96 -23.37
N ASN A 322 20.58 -25.27 -23.04
CA ASN A 322 21.69 -25.90 -22.27
C ASN A 322 22.11 -25.11 -21.01
N GLU A 323 21.15 -24.73 -20.15
CA GLU A 323 21.43 -23.97 -18.91
C GLU A 323 22.12 -22.62 -19.14
N LYS A 324 21.98 -22.07 -20.36
CA LYS A 324 22.41 -20.71 -20.70
C LYS A 324 21.28 -19.72 -20.54
N CYS A 325 21.62 -18.57 -19.97
CA CYS A 325 20.76 -17.43 -19.79
C CYS A 325 21.37 -16.22 -20.50
N GLN A 326 20.52 -15.47 -21.19
CA GLN A 326 20.81 -14.12 -21.63
C GLN A 326 20.07 -13.16 -20.71
N TYR A 327 20.76 -12.13 -20.24
CA TYR A 327 20.19 -11.14 -19.34
C TYR A 327 20.01 -9.83 -20.08
N THR A 328 18.92 -9.14 -19.79
CA THR A 328 18.64 -7.80 -20.28
C THR A 328 18.43 -6.89 -19.09
N ILE A 329 19.19 -5.80 -19.03
CA ILE A 329 19.11 -4.81 -17.95
C ILE A 329 18.85 -3.43 -18.53
N LYS A 330 18.12 -2.61 -17.77
CA LYS A 330 17.94 -1.18 -18.05
C LYS A 330 18.79 -0.37 -17.09
N ILE A 331 19.65 0.47 -17.63
CA ILE A 331 20.64 1.27 -16.89
C ILE A 331 20.65 2.71 -17.38
N LYS A 332 21.26 3.63 -16.63
CA LYS A 332 21.52 5.00 -17.08
C LYS A 332 22.58 5.03 -18.20
N GLU A 333 22.42 5.92 -19.17
CA GLU A 333 23.33 6.09 -20.33
C GLU A 333 24.78 6.31 -19.87
N SER A 334 24.98 6.95 -18.72
CA SER A 334 26.28 7.15 -18.07
C SER A 334 27.04 5.86 -17.74
N ALA A 335 26.34 4.72 -17.61
CA ALA A 335 26.93 3.40 -17.30
C ALA A 335 27.19 2.52 -18.54
N VAL A 336 26.80 2.97 -19.74
CA VAL A 336 26.92 2.17 -20.98
C VAL A 336 28.37 1.81 -21.31
N GLU A 337 29.30 2.75 -21.13
CA GLU A 337 30.73 2.51 -21.39
C GLU A 337 31.27 1.38 -20.51
N THR A 338 31.02 1.44 -19.19
CA THR A 338 31.44 0.41 -18.24
C THR A 338 30.82 -0.95 -18.54
N LEU A 339 29.52 -1.01 -18.86
CA LEU A 339 28.87 -2.28 -19.20
C LEU A 339 29.35 -2.86 -20.54
N SER A 340 29.66 -2.00 -21.51
CA SER A 340 30.25 -2.43 -22.78
C SER A 340 31.63 -3.06 -22.59
N GLU A 341 32.44 -2.55 -21.66
CA GLU A 341 33.72 -3.16 -21.28
C GLU A 341 33.56 -4.54 -20.61
N LEU A 342 32.41 -4.76 -19.95
CA LEU A 342 32.02 -6.06 -19.37
C LEU A 342 31.39 -7.02 -20.40
N GLY A 343 31.33 -6.63 -21.67
CA GLY A 343 30.81 -7.47 -22.75
C GLY A 343 29.30 -7.38 -22.97
N TRP A 344 28.62 -6.43 -22.34
CA TRP A 344 27.21 -6.17 -22.64
C TRP A 344 27.07 -5.35 -23.92
N GLN A 345 25.94 -5.46 -24.60
CA GLN A 345 25.64 -4.75 -25.85
C GLN A 345 24.30 -4.04 -25.75
N GLU A 346 24.17 -2.86 -26.33
CA GLU A 346 22.88 -2.17 -26.45
C GLU A 346 21.91 -3.03 -27.30
N ASN A 347 20.68 -3.21 -26.81
CA ASN A 347 19.65 -4.06 -27.42
C ASN A 347 18.76 -3.30 -28.40
#